data_AF-A0A6B0RJP2-F1
#
_entry.id   AF-A0A6B0RJP2-F1
#
_cell.length_a   1.000
_cell.length_b   1.000
_cell.length_c   1.000
_cell.angle_alpha   90.00
_cell.angle_beta   90.00
_cell.angle_gamma   90.00
#
_symmetry.space_group_name_H-M   'P 1'
#
loop_
_entity.id
_entity.type
_entity.pdbx_description
1 polymer ?
#
loop_
_entity_poly.entity_id
_entity_poly.type
_entity_poly.pdbx_seq_one_letter_code
_entity_poly.pdbx_strand_id
1 'polypeptide(L)' 'MPSPKSMLKDAEMMAQILKDMEITEYEVKVVNQMLEFAFQFVTTILDDAKISKRVTVDAHDV' A
#
# COMPACT_ATOMS: atom_id res chain seq x y z
N MET A 1 -3.01 -12.11 -6.68
CA MET A 1 -2.83 -10.81 -7.36
C MET A 1 -4.07 -9.97 -7.10
N PRO A 2 -3.94 -8.69 -6.70
CA PRO A 2 -5.09 -7.82 -6.51
C PRO A 2 -5.91 -7.73 -7.80
N SER A 3 -7.22 -7.63 -7.67
CA SER A 3 -8.12 -7.55 -8.81
C SER A 3 -7.88 -6.25 -9.60
N PRO A 4 -8.00 -6.24 -10.95
CA PRO A 4 -7.76 -5.04 -11.76
C PRO A 4 -8.61 -3.82 -11.34
N LYS A 5 -9.78 -4.08 -10.76
CA LYS A 5 -10.70 -3.06 -10.25
C LYS A 5 -10.24 -2.42 -8.92
N SER A 6 -9.53 -3.16 -8.06
CA SER A 6 -8.97 -2.58 -6.83
C SER A 6 -7.77 -1.70 -7.16
N MET A 7 -6.88 -2.15 -8.06
CA MET A 7 -5.70 -1.38 -8.47
C MET A 7 -6.03 -0.01 -9.06
N LEU A 8 -7.14 0.11 -9.80
CA LEU A 8 -7.62 1.42 -10.29
C LEU A 8 -8.01 2.35 -9.14
N LYS A 9 -8.72 1.83 -8.14
CA LYS A 9 -9.11 2.58 -6.94
C LYS A 9 -7.89 3.02 -6.12
N ASP A 10 -6.92 2.12 -5.97
CA ASP A 10 -5.70 2.37 -5.22
C ASP A 10 -4.83 3.42 -5.93
N ALA A 11 -4.77 3.40 -7.26
CA ALA A 11 -4.08 4.42 -8.06
C ALA A 11 -4.73 5.81 -7.91
N GLU A 12 -6.06 5.90 -7.88
CA GLU A 12 -6.77 7.15 -7.60
C GLU A 12 -6.46 7.68 -6.19
N MET A 13 -6.44 6.81 -5.18
CA MET A 13 -6.07 7.20 -3.82
C MET A 13 -4.62 7.70 -3.73
N MET A 14 -3.68 7.03 -4.40
CA MET A 14 -2.29 7.47 -4.47
C MET A 14 -2.15 8.85 -5.14
N ALA A 15 -2.88 9.11 -6.21
CA ALA A 15 -2.91 10.41 -6.86
C ALA A 15 -3.48 11.51 -5.94
N GLN A 16 -4.49 11.18 -5.12
CA GLN A 16 -5.02 12.12 -4.13
C GLN A 16 -4.01 12.43 -3.02
N ILE A 17 -3.26 11.44 -2.54
CA ILE A 17 -2.21 11.63 -1.52
C ILE A 17 -1.10 12.55 -2.07
N LEU A 18 -0.64 12.31 -3.31
CA LEU A 18 0.35 13.16 -3.96
C LEU A 18 -0.15 14.59 -4.10
N LYS A 19 -1.42 14.78 -4.45
CA LYS A 19 -2.06 16.10 -4.55
C LYS A 19 -2.16 16.81 -3.19
N ASP A 20 -2.46 16.09 -2.11
CA ASP A 20 -2.52 16.65 -0.75
C ASP A 20 -1.14 17.08 -0.25
N MET A 21 -0.08 16.38 -0.68
CA MET A 21 1.32 16.75 -0.45
C MET A 21 1.84 17.87 -1.37
N GLU A 22 0.95 18.52 -2.14
CA GLU A 22 1.30 19.56 -3.13
C GLU A 22 2.21 19.06 -4.28
N ILE A 23 2.31 17.74 -4.46
CA ILE A 23 3.03 17.11 -5.58
C ILE A 23 2.07 16.98 -6.75
N THR A 24 2.00 18.03 -7.57
CA THR A 24 1.13 18.07 -8.76
C THR A 24 1.80 17.57 -10.03
N GLU A 25 3.14 17.56 -10.06
CA GLU A 25 3.93 17.09 -11.19
C GLU A 25 4.67 15.80 -10.80
N TYR A 26 4.14 14.68 -11.28
CA TYR A 26 4.77 13.36 -11.12
C TYR A 26 4.53 12.52 -12.37
N GLU A 27 5.46 11.63 -12.67
CA GLU A 27 5.27 10.63 -13.72
C GLU A 27 4.34 9.51 -13.24
N VAL A 28 3.54 8.96 -14.15
CA VAL A 28 2.66 7.79 -13.87
C VAL A 28 3.45 6.61 -13.28
N LYS A 29 4.74 6.49 -13.59
CA LYS A 29 5.63 5.48 -13.00
C LYS A 29 5.77 5.59 -11.49
N VAL A 30 5.71 6.81 -10.93
CA VAL A 30 5.81 7.05 -9.48
C VAL A 30 4.61 6.43 -8.77
N VAL A 31 3.40 6.54 -9.34
CA VAL A 31 2.19 5.93 -8.79
C VAL A 31 2.30 4.41 -8.80
N ASN A 32 2.73 3.82 -9.92
CA ASN A 32 2.92 2.37 -10.01
C ASN A 32 3.97 1.87 -9.01
N GLN A 33 5.09 2.59 -8.86
CA GLN A 33 6.14 2.23 -7.93
C GLN A 33 5.68 2.36 -6.46
N MET A 34 4.88 3.37 -6.13
CA MET A 34 4.27 3.51 -4.81
C MET A 34 3.28 2.38 -4.51
N LEU A 35 2.47 1.97 -5.49
CA LEU A 35 1.56 0.84 -5.36
C LEU A 35 2.32 -0.47 -5.15
N GLU A 36 3.38 -0.72 -5.93
CA GLU A 36 4.24 -1.89 -5.75
C GLU A 36 4.92 -1.90 -4.38
N PHE A 37 5.44 -0.75 -3.94
CA PHE A 37 6.05 -0.61 -2.62
C PHE A 37 5.04 -0.89 -1.51
N ALA A 38 3.85 -0.29 -1.56
CA ALA A 38 2.81 -0.51 -0.56
C ALA A 38 2.38 -1.99 -0.50
N PHE A 39 2.23 -2.63 -1.67
CA PHE A 39 1.88 -4.04 -1.74
C PHE A 39 2.97 -4.94 -1.16
N GLN A 40 4.24 -4.67 -1.51
CA GLN A 40 5.37 -5.45 -1.00
C GLN A 40 5.55 -5.22 0.51
N PHE A 41 5.42 -3.97 0.99
CA PHE A 41 5.51 -3.62 2.40
C PHE A 41 4.44 -4.32 3.24
N VAL A 42 3.17 -4.23 2.84
CA VAL A 42 2.06 -4.92 3.52
C VAL A 42 2.26 -6.44 3.47
N THR A 43 2.69 -6.98 2.33
CA THR A 43 2.96 -8.43 2.21
C THR A 43 4.09 -8.87 3.14
N THR A 44 5.19 -8.10 3.22
CA THR A 44 6.31 -8.39 4.13
C THR A 44 5.88 -8.29 5.59
N ILE A 45 5.10 -7.28 5.98
CA ILE A 45 4.55 -7.18 7.35
C ILE A 45 3.63 -8.35 7.66
N LEU A 46 2.75 -8.72 6.74
CA LEU A 46 1.85 -9.87 6.92
C LEU A 46 2.60 -11.19 6.99
N ASP A 47 3.71 -11.33 6.26
CA ASP A 47 4.58 -12.50 6.33
C ASP A 47 5.32 -12.56 7.67
N ASP A 48 5.90 -11.44 8.10
CA ASP A 48 6.58 -11.32 9.40
C ASP A 48 5.60 -11.57 10.57
N ALA A 49 4.38 -11.03 10.49
CA ALA A 49 3.30 -11.27 11.45
C ALA A 49 2.82 -12.73 11.49
N LYS A 50 2.90 -13.47 10.38
CA LYS A 50 2.60 -14.91 10.36
C LYS A 50 3.70 -15.75 11.00
N ILE A 51 4.96 -15.32 10.85
CA ILE A 51 6.13 -15.99 11.45
C ILE A 51 6.20 -15.67 12.96
N SER A 52 5.81 -14.46 13.35
CA SER A 52 5.49 -14.03 14.71
C SER A 52 4.23 -14.75 15.22
N LYS A 53 4.35 -16.03 15.57
CA LYS A 53 3.30 -16.80 16.25
C LYS A 53 3.05 -16.28 17.69
N ARG A 54 2.57 -15.05 17.83
CA ARG A 54 1.62 -14.71 18.90
C ARG A 54 0.24 -14.68 18.27
N VAL A 55 -0.49 -15.75 18.53
CA VAL A 55 -1.93 -15.87 18.36
C VAL A 55 -2.59 -14.52 18.68
N THR A 56 -3.45 -14.07 17.76
CA THR A 56 -4.19 -12.78 17.75
C THR A 56 -3.35 -11.52 17.54
N VAL A 57 -3.36 -11.04 16.28
CA VAL A 57 -3.13 -9.62 15.96
C VAL A 57 -4.29 -8.84 16.60
N ASP A 58 -4.07 -8.35 17.81
CA ASP A 58 -5.01 -7.46 18.51
C ASP A 58 -4.77 -6.01 18.06
N ALA A 59 -5.80 -5.17 18.10
CA ALA A 59 -5.78 -3.78 17.64
C ALA A 59 -4.81 -2.85 18.42
N HIS A 60 -3.98 -3.42 19.29
CA HIS A 60 -3.04 -2.75 20.17
C HIS A 60 -1.59 -2.71 19.63
N ASP A 61 -1.35 -3.26 18.43
CA ASP A 61 -0.04 -3.30 17.76
C ASP A 61 0.09 -2.28 16.61
N VAL A 62 -0.84 -1.31 16.48
CA VAL A 62 -0.83 -0.22 15.47
C VAL A 62 -0.69 1.17 16.08
#